data_AF-D7WAX2-F1
#
_entry.id   AF-D7WAX2-F1
#
_cell.length_a   1.000
_cell.length_b   1.000
_cell.length_c   1.000
_cell.angle_alpha   90.00
_cell.angle_beta   90.00
_cell.angle_gamma   90.00
#
_symmetry.space_group_name_H-M   'P 1'
#
loop_
_entity.id
_entity.type
_entity.pdbx_description
1 polymer ?
#
loop_
_entity_poly.entity_id
_entity_poly.type
_entity_poly.pdbx_seq_one_letter_code
_entity_poly.pdbx_strand_id
1 'polypeptide(L)'
;MSRALGRMGSTVSFQSRLSSDSFGRELRASLVDAHVALPHCPTGPEPTTLAVASIGDDGSASYQFYTEGTADRQAEPVPVSEGFAVFGSLSLALEPAASRYVAAARSSAEAGAVVCLDPNIRPATATEKTPRVPAGHAGVCHGAEAVRGRGWIPR
;
A
#
# COMPACT_ATOMS: atom_id res chain seq x y z
N MET A 1 3.90 1.41 6.81
CA MET A 1 3.88 0.27 7.76
C MET A 1 5.21 -0.50 7.81
N SER A 2 5.71 -1.03 6.69
CA SER A 2 6.90 -1.90 6.64
C SER A 2 8.13 -1.36 7.40
N ARG A 3 8.52 -0.10 7.19
CA ARG A 3 9.67 0.52 7.89
C ARG A 3 9.53 0.52 9.41
N ALA A 4 8.33 0.76 9.93
CA ALA A 4 8.11 0.78 11.38
C ALA A 4 8.26 -0.64 11.95
N LEU A 5 7.67 -1.64 11.29
CA LEU A 5 7.78 -3.04 11.70
C LEU A 5 9.23 -3.54 11.69
N GLY A 6 9.99 -3.22 10.65
CA GLY A 6 11.39 -3.63 10.56
C GLY A 6 12.29 -2.93 11.60
N ARG A 7 12.02 -1.66 11.92
CA ARG A 7 12.69 -0.97 13.05
C ARG A 7 12.37 -1.57 14.41
N MET A 8 11.20 -2.19 14.57
CA MET A 8 10.82 -2.93 15.78
C MET A 8 11.36 -4.38 15.78
N GLY A 9 12.16 -4.78 14.80
CA GLY A 9 12.78 -6.11 14.72
C GLY A 9 11.85 -7.21 14.19
N SER A 10 10.71 -6.87 13.58
CA SER A 10 9.84 -7.87 12.93
C SER A 10 10.45 -8.37 11.63
N THR A 11 10.27 -9.66 11.34
CA THR A 11 10.56 -10.22 10.00
C THR A 11 9.54 -9.67 9.01
N VAL A 12 9.94 -8.71 8.19
CA VAL A 12 9.04 -8.01 7.25
C VAL A 12 9.66 -7.88 5.88
N SER A 13 8.87 -8.14 4.84
CA SER A 13 9.19 -7.85 3.45
C SER A 13 8.24 -6.82 2.86
N PHE A 14 8.73 -5.99 1.95
CA PHE A 14 7.91 -5.07 1.17
C PHE A 14 7.78 -5.58 -0.27
N GLN A 15 6.54 -5.58 -0.78
CA GLN A 15 6.21 -5.97 -2.14
C GLN A 15 5.66 -4.76 -2.89
N SER A 16 6.34 -4.35 -3.95
CA SER A 16 5.95 -3.24 -4.85
C SER A 16 6.91 -3.21 -6.03
N ARG A 17 7.07 -2.06 -6.69
CA ARG A 17 8.21 -1.77 -7.57
C ARG A 17 8.72 -0.36 -7.26
N LEU A 18 10.03 -0.17 -7.25
CA LEU A 18 10.67 1.13 -7.02
C LEU A 18 11.27 1.67 -8.31
N SER A 19 11.33 2.99 -8.45
CA SER A 19 12.04 3.62 -9.56
C SER A 19 13.56 3.47 -9.44
N SER A 20 14.25 3.52 -10.57
CA SER A 20 15.70 3.70 -10.64
C SER A 20 16.13 5.15 -10.48
N ASP A 21 15.21 6.11 -10.39
CA ASP A 21 15.49 7.53 -10.14
C ASP A 21 16.05 7.80 -8.73
N SER A 22 16.39 9.05 -8.43
CA SER A 22 16.96 9.43 -7.12
C SER A 22 16.02 9.12 -5.96
N PHE A 23 14.73 9.41 -6.10
CA PHE A 23 13.73 9.15 -5.06
C PHE A 23 13.56 7.66 -4.81
N GLY A 24 13.51 6.84 -5.85
CA GLY A 24 13.40 5.39 -5.74
C GLY A 24 14.61 4.77 -5.04
N ARG A 25 15.83 5.28 -5.31
CA ARG A 25 17.05 4.87 -4.60
C ARG A 25 17.01 5.24 -3.12
N GLU A 26 16.55 6.46 -2.79
CA GLU A 26 16.38 6.89 -1.39
C GLU A 26 15.34 6.06 -0.65
N LEU A 27 14.19 5.77 -1.27
CA LEU A 27 13.16 4.90 -0.73
C LEU A 27 13.69 3.49 -0.46
N ARG A 28 14.46 2.94 -1.41
CA ARG A 28 15.10 1.63 -1.27
C ARG A 28 16.07 1.60 -0.10
N ALA A 29 16.97 2.60 -0.01
CA ALA A 29 17.91 2.71 1.10
C ALA A 29 17.17 2.80 2.44
N SER A 30 16.13 3.65 2.52
CA SER A 30 15.32 3.84 3.72
C SER A 30 14.54 2.60 4.17
N LEU A 31 14.22 1.67 3.26
CA LEU A 31 13.64 0.36 3.57
C LEU A 31 14.70 -0.61 4.11
N VAL A 32 15.87 -0.65 3.47
CA VAL A 32 17.00 -1.50 3.87
C VAL A 32 17.53 -1.09 5.25
N ASP A 33 17.72 0.20 5.49
CA ASP A 33 18.13 0.75 6.80
C ASP A 33 17.12 0.44 7.91
N ALA A 34 15.86 0.19 7.53
CA ALA A 34 14.81 -0.24 8.44
C ALA A 34 14.68 -1.77 8.55
N HIS A 35 15.66 -2.54 8.05
CA HIS A 35 15.69 -4.00 8.05
C HIS A 35 14.51 -4.66 7.29
N VAL A 36 13.99 -4.00 6.25
CA VAL A 36 12.91 -4.55 5.42
C VAL A 36 13.49 -5.34 4.25
N ALA A 37 13.06 -6.59 4.08
CA ALA A 37 13.45 -7.42 2.94
C ALA A 37 12.72 -7.00 1.66
N LEU A 38 13.38 -7.11 0.50
CA LEU A 38 12.86 -6.66 -0.80
C LEU A 38 12.84 -7.75 -1.91
N PRO A 39 12.50 -9.03 -1.62
CA PRO A 39 12.56 -10.10 -2.63
C PRO A 39 11.55 -9.91 -3.78
N HIS A 40 10.43 -9.23 -3.51
CA HIS A 40 9.37 -8.94 -4.49
C HIS A 40 9.22 -7.43 -4.70
N CYS A 41 10.35 -6.72 -4.71
CA CYS A 41 10.39 -5.28 -4.96
C CYS A 41 11.46 -4.92 -5.99
N PRO A 42 11.26 -5.27 -7.28
CA PRO A 42 12.19 -4.94 -8.34
C PRO A 42 12.29 -3.43 -8.56
N THR A 43 13.32 -3.04 -9.30
CA THR A 43 13.54 -1.65 -9.74
C THR A 43 13.16 -1.48 -11.21
N GLY A 44 12.59 -0.34 -11.59
CA GLY A 44 12.17 -0.02 -12.96
C GLY A 44 12.53 1.40 -13.40
N PRO A 45 12.52 1.70 -14.72
CA PRO A 45 12.83 3.02 -15.24
C PRO A 45 11.68 4.05 -15.06
N GLU A 46 10.49 3.61 -14.69
CA GLU A 46 9.33 4.48 -14.47
C GLU A 46 9.58 5.45 -13.31
N PRO A 47 9.07 6.68 -13.35
CA PRO A 47 9.29 7.66 -12.29
C PRO A 47 8.71 7.22 -10.94
N THR A 48 9.30 7.72 -9.87
CA THR A 48 8.74 7.55 -8.52
C THR A 48 7.40 8.29 -8.39
N THR A 49 6.42 7.65 -7.74
CA THR A 49 5.15 8.27 -7.35
C THR A 49 5.39 9.37 -6.32
N LEU A 50 4.91 10.58 -6.60
CA LEU A 50 5.12 11.73 -5.71
C LEU A 50 3.79 12.28 -5.18
N ALA A 51 3.82 12.70 -3.92
CA ALA A 51 2.81 13.54 -3.31
C ALA A 51 3.51 14.81 -2.83
N VAL A 52 3.28 15.92 -3.53
CA VAL A 52 3.88 17.22 -3.19
C VAL A 52 2.91 17.97 -2.29
N ALA A 53 3.36 18.25 -1.07
CA ALA A 53 2.60 19.03 -0.10
C ALA A 53 2.96 20.52 -0.23
N SER A 54 1.94 21.38 -0.22
CA SER A 54 2.09 22.84 -0.12
C SER A 54 1.33 23.34 1.10
N ILE A 55 1.94 24.24 1.86
CA ILE A 55 1.33 24.85 3.06
C ILE A 55 0.96 26.29 2.71
N GLY A 56 -0.32 26.63 2.84
CA GLY A 56 -0.83 27.98 2.64
C GLY A 56 -0.47 28.91 3.80
N ASP A 57 -0.60 30.22 3.58
CA ASP A 57 -0.31 31.24 4.59
C ASP A 57 -1.19 31.13 5.85
N ASP A 58 -2.35 30.47 5.73
CA ASP A 58 -3.28 30.14 6.81
C ASP A 58 -2.93 28.83 7.54
N GLY A 59 -1.83 28.18 7.17
CA GLY A 59 -1.40 26.89 7.70
C GLY A 59 -2.13 25.69 7.11
N SER A 60 -3.02 25.88 6.12
CA SER A 60 -3.71 24.79 5.45
C SER A 60 -2.74 23.98 4.58
N ALA A 61 -2.93 22.66 4.52
CA ALA A 61 -2.12 21.77 3.68
C ALA A 61 -2.91 21.36 2.42
N SER A 62 -2.30 21.55 1.25
CA SER A 62 -2.77 21.04 -0.04
C SER A 62 -1.77 20.03 -0.59
N TYR A 63 -2.25 19.08 -1.40
CA TYR A 63 -1.45 17.99 -1.94
C TYR A 63 -1.69 17.85 -3.44
N GLN A 64 -0.62 17.72 -4.20
CA GLN A 64 -0.65 17.35 -5.62
C GLN A 64 0.00 15.98 -5.80
N PHE A 65 -0.70 15.09 -6.50
CA PHE A 65 -0.25 13.72 -6.71
C PHE A 65 0.21 13.53 -8.15
N TYR A 66 1.42 12.99 -8.31
CA TYR A 66 2.01 12.61 -9.59
C TYR A 66 2.08 11.09 -9.62
N THR A 67 1.06 10.47 -10.24
CA THR A 67 0.86 9.01 -10.21
C THR A 67 0.91 8.38 -11.60
N GLU A 68 0.70 9.16 -12.65
CA GLU A 68 0.60 8.64 -14.01
C GLU A 68 1.92 8.01 -14.46
N GLY A 69 1.86 6.76 -14.94
CA GLY A 69 3.03 6.04 -15.44
C GLY A 69 4.13 5.74 -14.40
N THR A 70 3.86 5.83 -13.11
CA THR A 70 4.87 5.67 -12.04
C THR A 70 5.23 4.21 -11.75
N ALA A 71 6.35 3.98 -11.06
CA ALA A 71 6.92 2.64 -10.87
C ALA A 71 6.00 1.67 -10.12
N ASP A 72 5.32 2.14 -9.07
CA ASP A 72 4.40 1.32 -8.27
C ASP A 72 3.23 0.77 -9.11
N ARG A 73 2.90 1.44 -10.23
CA ARG A 73 1.89 1.00 -11.19
C ARG A 73 2.22 -0.33 -11.84
N GLN A 74 3.49 -0.73 -11.83
CA GLN A 74 3.99 -1.97 -12.42
C GLN A 74 4.33 -3.02 -11.35
N ALA A 75 3.88 -2.84 -10.11
CA ALA A 75 4.07 -3.84 -9.05
C ALA A 75 3.35 -5.16 -9.37
N GLU A 76 4.02 -6.27 -9.09
CA GLU A 76 3.53 -7.65 -9.22
C GLU A 76 3.62 -8.36 -7.86
N PRO A 77 2.69 -8.05 -6.92
CA PRO A 77 2.69 -8.67 -5.61
C PRO A 77 2.35 -10.16 -5.69
N VAL A 78 3.01 -10.97 -4.87
CA VAL A 78 2.74 -12.40 -4.71
C VAL A 78 1.95 -12.65 -3.42
N PRO A 79 1.05 -13.66 -3.41
CA PRO A 79 0.34 -14.03 -2.20
C PRO A 79 1.27 -14.62 -1.14
N VAL A 80 0.88 -14.50 0.13
CA VAL A 80 1.56 -15.10 1.27
C VAL A 80 0.64 -16.13 1.92
N SER A 81 1.20 -17.26 2.37
CA SER A 81 0.44 -18.38 2.94
C SER A 81 0.37 -18.36 4.46
N GLU A 82 1.17 -17.53 5.12
CA GLU A 82 1.23 -17.44 6.58
C GLU A 82 1.53 -16.00 7.04
N GLY A 83 1.23 -15.72 8.31
CA GLY A 83 1.44 -14.40 8.90
C GLY A 83 0.43 -13.36 8.41
N PHE A 84 0.92 -12.17 8.07
CA PHE A 84 0.10 -11.00 7.75
C PHE A 84 0.40 -10.44 6.37
N ALA A 85 -0.65 -10.19 5.58
CA ALA A 85 -0.60 -9.43 4.34
C ALA A 85 -1.23 -8.05 4.60
N VAL A 86 -0.41 -7.00 4.65
CA VAL A 86 -0.86 -5.65 5.04
C VAL A 86 -0.88 -4.72 3.82
N PHE A 87 -2.04 -4.14 3.54
CA PHE A 87 -2.27 -3.26 2.39
C PHE A 87 -2.73 -1.87 2.85
N GLY A 88 -2.25 -0.83 2.18
CA GLY A 88 -2.71 0.55 2.38
C GLY A 88 -3.66 1.00 1.28
N SER A 89 -4.59 1.89 1.59
CA SER A 89 -5.56 2.48 0.66
C SER A 89 -4.96 2.88 -0.71
N LEU A 90 -3.80 3.53 -0.73
CA LEU A 90 -3.15 3.98 -1.99
C LEU A 90 -2.78 2.82 -2.92
N SER A 91 -2.30 1.70 -2.37
CA SER A 91 -1.96 0.51 -3.19
C SER A 91 -3.18 -0.06 -3.91
N LEU A 92 -4.39 0.18 -3.40
CA LEU A 92 -5.65 -0.29 -3.96
C LEU A 92 -6.38 0.75 -4.82
N ALA A 93 -5.86 1.97 -4.93
CA ALA A 93 -6.56 3.07 -5.60
C ALA A 93 -6.16 3.24 -7.07
N LEU A 94 -4.93 2.84 -7.43
CA LEU A 94 -4.32 3.19 -8.70
C LEU A 94 -4.18 1.92 -9.57
N GLU A 95 -4.61 1.98 -10.84
CA GLU A 95 -4.55 0.85 -11.81
C GLU A 95 -3.38 0.94 -12.79
N PRO A 96 -2.77 -0.18 -13.22
CA PRO A 96 -3.21 -1.58 -13.11
C PRO A 96 -2.77 -2.37 -11.84
N ALA A 97 -1.87 -1.83 -11.00
CA ALA A 97 -1.39 -2.54 -9.81
C ALA A 97 -2.48 -2.80 -8.75
N ALA A 98 -3.49 -1.93 -8.60
CA ALA A 98 -4.56 -2.12 -7.63
C ALA A 98 -5.27 -3.46 -7.82
N SER A 99 -5.64 -3.79 -9.06
CA SER A 99 -6.23 -5.10 -9.38
C SER A 99 -5.32 -6.27 -8.99
N ARG A 100 -4.00 -6.15 -9.15
CA ARG A 100 -3.04 -7.17 -8.74
C ARG A 100 -2.88 -7.27 -7.22
N TYR A 101 -2.86 -6.15 -6.49
CA TYR A 101 -2.88 -6.15 -5.03
C TYR A 101 -4.15 -6.78 -4.47
N VAL A 102 -5.32 -6.51 -5.07
CA VAL A 102 -6.58 -7.16 -4.69
C VAL A 102 -6.53 -8.67 -4.90
N ALA A 103 -5.98 -9.12 -6.04
CA ALA A 103 -5.81 -10.54 -6.32
C ALA A 103 -4.86 -11.21 -5.30
N ALA A 104 -3.69 -10.60 -5.03
CA ALA A 104 -2.74 -11.10 -4.04
C ALA A 104 -3.34 -11.15 -2.63
N ALA A 105 -4.13 -10.14 -2.23
CA ALA A 105 -4.83 -10.12 -0.95
C ALA A 105 -5.82 -11.29 -0.85
N ARG A 106 -6.66 -11.50 -1.87
CA ARG A 106 -7.62 -12.62 -1.92
C ARG A 106 -6.91 -13.97 -1.82
N SER A 107 -5.90 -14.20 -2.65
CA SER A 107 -5.14 -15.44 -2.64
C SER A 107 -4.37 -15.67 -1.32
N SER A 108 -3.92 -14.59 -0.66
CA SER A 108 -3.30 -14.70 0.67
C SER A 108 -4.30 -15.14 1.74
N ALA A 109 -5.53 -14.59 1.71
CA ALA A 109 -6.59 -15.00 2.62
C ALA A 109 -7.01 -16.47 2.40
N GLU A 110 -7.11 -16.89 1.14
CA GLU A 110 -7.41 -18.28 0.75
C GLU A 110 -6.30 -19.24 1.20
N ALA A 111 -5.05 -18.81 1.15
CA ALA A 111 -3.89 -19.58 1.60
C ALA A 111 -3.72 -19.62 3.12
N GLY A 112 -4.49 -18.84 3.89
CA GLY A 112 -4.51 -18.86 5.36
C GLY A 112 -3.84 -17.68 6.06
N ALA A 113 -3.31 -16.70 5.33
CA ALA A 113 -2.75 -15.48 5.93
C ALA A 113 -3.84 -14.53 6.45
N VAL A 114 -3.49 -13.72 7.44
CA VAL A 114 -4.34 -12.63 7.93
C VAL A 114 -4.17 -11.43 7.00
N VAL A 115 -5.24 -11.04 6.30
CA VAL A 115 -5.23 -9.85 5.45
C VAL A 115 -5.67 -8.64 6.25
N CYS A 116 -4.80 -7.63 6.28
CA CYS A 116 -4.99 -6.38 7.00
C CYS A 116 -5.09 -5.22 6.01
N LEU A 117 -6.14 -4.40 6.16
CA LEU A 117 -6.33 -3.19 5.38
C LEU A 117 -6.24 -1.95 6.26
N ASP A 118 -5.37 -1.02 5.86
CA ASP A 118 -5.33 0.33 6.40
C ASP A 118 -6.20 1.25 5.51
N PRO A 119 -7.43 1.58 5.94
CA PRO A 119 -8.40 2.29 5.13
C PRO A 119 -8.14 3.80 5.10
N ASN A 120 -6.96 4.29 5.52
CA ASN A 120 -6.59 5.72 5.57
C ASN A 120 -6.71 6.40 4.19
N ILE A 121 -7.95 6.65 3.77
CA ILE A 121 -8.37 7.31 2.54
C ILE A 121 -8.56 8.77 2.92
N ARG A 122 -7.74 9.64 2.32
CA ARG A 122 -8.01 11.07 2.34
C ARG A 122 -8.87 11.43 1.13
N PRO A 123 -9.77 12.43 1.22
CA PRO A 123 -10.65 12.80 0.10
C PRO A 123 -9.92 13.03 -1.23
N ALA A 124 -8.69 13.54 -1.17
CA ALA A 124 -7.84 13.81 -2.34
C ALA A 124 -7.39 12.56 -3.13
N THR A 125 -7.53 11.35 -2.58
CA THR A 125 -7.14 10.09 -3.23
C THR A 125 -8.32 9.15 -3.46
N ALA A 126 -9.55 9.58 -3.15
CA ALA A 126 -10.75 8.78 -3.33
C ALA A 126 -11.20 8.86 -4.79
N THR A 127 -11.27 7.70 -5.45
CA THR A 127 -11.92 7.52 -6.76
C THR A 127 -13.27 6.82 -6.57
N GLU A 128 -14.17 6.87 -7.56
CA GLU A 128 -15.45 6.11 -7.51
C GLU A 128 -15.24 4.61 -7.31
N LYS A 129 -14.09 4.08 -7.75
CA LYS A 129 -13.70 2.67 -7.60
C LYS A 129 -13.05 2.36 -6.26
N THR A 130 -12.77 3.37 -5.44
CA THR A 130 -12.21 3.16 -4.10
C THR A 130 -13.25 2.44 -3.23
N PRO A 131 -12.94 1.25 -2.71
CA PRO A 131 -13.89 0.46 -1.95
C PRO A 131 -14.37 1.21 -0.71
N ARG A 132 -15.69 1.34 -0.54
CA ARG A 132 -16.30 1.98 0.64
C ARG A 132 -16.41 0.96 1.78
N VAL A 133 -15.87 1.29 2.94
CA VAL A 133 -16.12 0.53 4.17
C VAL A 133 -17.55 0.83 4.64
N PRO A 134 -18.45 -0.16 4.79
CA PRO A 134 -19.81 0.08 5.27
C PRO A 134 -19.81 0.66 6.69
N ALA A 135 -20.62 1.70 6.91
CA ALA A 135 -20.70 2.45 8.17
C ALA A 135 -21.20 1.67 9.41
N GLY A 136 -21.41 0.35 9.30
CA GLY A 136 -21.99 -0.51 10.35
C GLY A 136 -21.01 -1.46 11.06
N HIS A 137 -19.73 -1.46 10.72
CA HIS A 137 -18.70 -2.31 11.36
C HIS A 137 -17.70 -1.51 12.18
N ALA A 138 -18.08 -0.30 12.60
CA ALA A 138 -17.27 0.60 13.44
C ALA A 138 -17.11 0.08 14.88
N GLY A 139 -16.50 -1.09 15.04
CA GLY A 139 -15.69 -1.39 16.20
C GLY A 139 -14.34 -0.72 15.97
N VAL A 140 -14.08 0.37 16.68
CA VAL A 140 -12.83 1.12 16.62
C VAL A 140 -11.65 0.17 16.90
N CYS A 141 -10.95 -0.25 15.85
CA CYS A 141 -9.59 -0.75 15.92
C CYS A 141 -8.69 0.38 15.40
N HIS A 142 -7.96 1.03 16.31
CA HIS A 142 -6.87 1.91 15.92
C HIS A 142 -5.81 1.06 15.19
N GLY A 143 -5.81 1.10 13.86
CA GLY A 143 -4.86 0.39 13.00
C GLY A 143 -5.38 -0.96 12.52
N ALA A 144 -5.49 -1.07 11.19
CA ALA A 144 -5.69 -2.29 10.41
C ALA A 144 -6.89 -3.18 10.79
N GLU A 145 -7.95 -3.15 9.97
CA GLU A 145 -8.98 -4.20 10.03
C GLU A 145 -8.42 -5.49 9.42
N ALA A 146 -8.39 -6.55 10.24
CA ALA A 146 -8.08 -7.91 9.80
C ALA A 146 -9.37 -8.57 9.28
N VAL A 147 -9.45 -8.81 7.96
CA VAL A 147 -10.62 -9.49 7.35
C VAL A 147 -10.27 -10.95 7.13
N ARG A 148 -10.93 -11.86 7.88
CA ARG A 148 -10.95 -13.29 7.53
C ARG A 148 -12.16 -13.56 6.65
N GLY A 149 -11.89 -14.05 5.44
CA GLY A 149 -12.80 -14.71 4.50
C GLY A 149 -14.30 -14.38 4.56
N ARG A 150 -14.80 -13.80 3.45
CA ARG A 150 -16.21 -13.49 3.08
C ARG A 150 -16.65 -12.07 3.42
N GLY A 151 -16.37 -11.12 2.53
CA GLY A 151 -16.96 -9.77 2.65
C GLY A 151 -16.71 -8.78 1.52
N TRP A 152 -15.96 -9.16 0.49
CA TRP A 152 -15.55 -8.24 -0.58
C TRP A 152 -15.94 -8.75 -1.96
N ILE A 153 -17.25 -8.81 -2.21
CA ILE A 153 -17.78 -8.97 -3.57
C ILE A 153 -18.45 -7.65 -3.96
N PRO A 154 -17.79 -6.78 -4.74
CA PRO A 154 -18.53 -5.89 -5.62
C PRO A 154 -19.12 -6.77 -6.73
N ARG A 155 -20.43 -6.64 -6.99
CA ARG A 155 -21.01 -7.13 -8.24
C ARG A 155 -20.48 -6.31 -9.40
#